data_AF-A0A0Q8N860-F1
#
_entry.id   AF-A0A0Q8N860-F1
#
_cell.length_a   1.000
_cell.length_b   1.000
_cell.length_c   1.000
_cell.angle_alpha   90.00
_cell.angle_beta   90.00
_cell.angle_gamma   90.00
#
_symmetry.space_group_name_H-M   'P 1'
#
loop_
_entity.id
_entity.type
_entity.pdbx_description
1 polymer ?
#
loop_
_entity_poly.entity_id
_entity_poly.type
_entity_poly.pdbx_seq_one_letter_code
_entity_poly.pdbx_strand_id
1 'polypeptide(L)'
;MDTNYNRIKVADLEKNQPDKILSTNSTGELVFTDINEISIDNYNALDFTNAGKALDARQGKVLKDLIDTGLKPQITINTGVNNITTDTLDANGLQQQGRNVIINNGVNPISITVKGGINNIITYTKFGTGEISFVQGEGRTLTQVDGTAILNGVVGSTATLVSIGTIDLLRISNA
;
A
#
# COMPACT_ATOMS: atom_id res chain seq x y z
N MET A 1 60.16 3.13 30.40
CA MET A 1 58.90 3.65 30.98
C MET A 1 57.81 2.71 30.53
N ASP A 2 57.08 2.14 31.48
CA ASP A 2 55.90 1.35 31.19
C ASP A 2 54.77 2.33 30.83
N THR A 3 54.33 2.33 29.57
CA THR A 3 53.28 3.24 29.06
C THR A 3 51.87 2.67 29.21
N ASN A 4 51.76 1.51 29.87
CA ASN A 4 50.48 0.92 30.20
C ASN A 4 49.73 1.90 31.13
N TYR A 5 48.55 2.37 30.71
CA TYR A 5 47.62 3.20 31.48
C TYR A 5 47.85 4.72 31.49
N ASN A 6 48.20 5.35 30.36
CA ASN A 6 48.03 6.80 30.23
C ASN A 6 46.54 7.16 30.40
N ARG A 7 46.21 7.79 31.53
CA ARG A 7 44.86 8.30 31.84
C ARG A 7 44.78 9.74 31.37
N ILE A 8 44.08 9.97 30.27
CA ILE A 8 43.74 11.33 29.84
C ILE A 8 42.41 11.69 30.51
N LYS A 9 42.45 12.72 31.36
CA LYS A 9 41.24 13.30 31.95
C LYS A 9 40.64 14.28 30.96
N VAL A 10 39.37 14.08 30.61
CA VAL A 10 38.59 14.98 29.75
C VAL A 10 37.29 15.36 30.44
N ALA A 11 36.69 16.47 30.03
CA ALA A 11 35.33 16.81 30.45
C ALA A 11 34.32 16.26 29.43
N ASP A 12 33.27 15.59 29.91
CA ASP A 12 32.10 15.23 29.10
C ASP A 12 31.13 16.42 29.14
N LEU A 13 31.14 17.22 28.07
CA LEU A 13 30.38 18.46 27.99
C LEU A 13 28.89 18.21 27.74
N GLU A 14 28.49 17.05 27.22
CA GLU A 14 27.08 16.70 27.02
C GLU A 14 26.41 16.32 28.34
N LYS A 15 27.11 15.58 29.20
CA LYS A 15 26.62 15.18 30.53
C LYS A 15 27.05 16.14 31.66
N ASN A 16 27.80 17.19 31.33
CA ASN A 16 28.45 18.11 32.28
C ASN A 16 29.22 17.37 33.39
N GLN A 17 29.93 16.30 33.02
CA GLN A 17 30.71 15.49 33.94
C GLN A 17 32.21 15.79 33.77
N PRO A 18 32.85 16.48 34.73
CA PRO A 18 34.29 16.67 34.72
C PRO A 18 35.03 15.35 35.01
N ASP A 19 36.30 15.27 34.63
CA ASP A 19 37.22 14.17 34.94
C ASP A 19 36.84 12.78 34.38
N LYS A 20 36.15 12.70 33.22
CA LYS A 20 35.96 11.44 32.51
C LYS A 20 37.32 10.89 32.06
N ILE A 21 37.60 9.64 32.42
CA ILE A 21 38.88 8.99 32.09
C ILE A 21 38.73 8.28 30.75
N LEU A 22 39.48 8.72 29.75
CA LEU A 22 39.67 7.94 28.52
C LEU A 22 40.71 6.85 28.76
N SER A 23 40.40 5.63 28.33
CA SER A 23 41.30 4.48 28.45
C SER A 23 41.96 4.15 27.11
N THR A 24 43.17 3.60 27.18
CA THR A 24 43.95 3.15 26.03
C THR A 24 44.08 1.62 26.04
N ASN A 25 44.19 1.01 24.87
CA ASN A 25 44.53 -0.42 24.76
C ASN A 25 46.02 -0.66 25.09
N SER A 26 46.45 -1.92 24.99
CA SER A 26 47.83 -2.36 25.23
C SER A 26 48.85 -1.82 24.22
N THR A 27 48.41 -1.21 23.11
CA THR A 27 49.26 -0.53 22.12
C THR A 27 49.27 1.00 22.30
N GLY A 28 48.52 1.54 23.26
CA GLY A 28 48.45 2.97 23.56
C GLY A 28 47.41 3.76 22.74
N GLU A 29 46.55 3.09 21.97
CA GLU A 29 45.49 3.72 21.19
C GLU A 29 44.23 3.93 22.05
N LEU A 30 43.50 5.02 21.83
CA LEU A 30 42.24 5.30 22.51
C LEU A 30 41.19 4.24 22.15
N VAL A 31 40.54 3.68 23.18
CA VAL A 31 39.41 2.76 23.01
C VAL A 31 38.14 3.44 23.48
N PHE A 32 37.16 3.51 22.60
CA PHE A 32 35.82 3.99 22.92
C PHE A 32 34.93 2.75 23.15
N THR A 33 34.65 2.42 24.40
CA THR A 33 33.76 1.30 24.76
C THR A 33 32.28 1.63 24.54
N ASP A 34 31.94 2.91 24.54
CA ASP A 34 30.56 3.40 24.57
C ASP A 34 30.02 3.70 23.16
N ILE A 35 30.72 3.26 22.08
CA ILE A 35 30.30 3.51 20.69
C ILE A 35 28.88 2.99 20.42
N ASN A 36 28.49 1.90 21.08
CA ASN A 36 27.18 1.28 20.88
C ASN A 36 26.01 2.17 21.30
N GLU A 37 26.23 3.13 22.22
CA GLU A 37 25.17 4.08 22.65
C GLU A 37 25.01 5.25 21.65
N ILE A 38 26.07 5.63 20.94
CA ILE A 38 26.10 6.81 20.06
C ILE A 38 25.22 6.62 18.80
N SER A 39 24.93 5.37 18.40
CA SER A 39 24.20 5.07 17.16
C SER A 39 22.69 4.88 17.33
N ILE A 40 22.15 4.83 18.55
CA ILE A 40 20.73 4.47 18.77
C ILE A 40 19.81 5.67 18.55
N ASP A 41 20.25 6.89 18.87
CA ASP A 41 19.40 8.08 18.77
C ASP A 41 19.23 8.60 17.33
N ASN A 42 20.15 8.24 16.43
CA ASN A 42 20.08 8.57 15.01
C ASN A 42 19.50 7.44 14.14
N TYR A 43 19.21 6.27 14.73
CA TYR A 43 18.64 5.14 14.02
C TYR A 43 17.14 5.34 13.78
N ASN A 44 16.80 5.85 12.60
CA ASN A 44 15.43 6.23 12.23
C ASN A 44 14.74 5.17 11.35
N ALA A 45 14.54 3.98 11.88
CA ALA A 45 13.92 2.85 11.19
C ALA A 45 12.66 2.36 11.90
N LEU A 46 11.81 1.61 11.20
CA LEU A 46 10.51 1.12 11.71
C LEU A 46 10.61 -0.26 12.41
N ASP A 47 11.83 -0.77 12.60
CA ASP A 47 12.13 -2.07 13.22
C ASP A 47 12.63 -1.94 14.68
N PHE A 48 12.61 -0.73 15.25
CA PHE A 48 13.03 -0.48 16.63
C PHE A 48 11.93 -0.86 17.62
N THR A 49 12.18 -1.84 18.50
CA THR A 49 11.16 -2.40 19.41
C THR A 49 11.27 -1.95 20.87
N ASN A 50 12.25 -1.12 21.23
CA ASN A 50 12.40 -0.67 22.62
C ASN A 50 11.27 0.30 22.99
N ALA A 51 10.61 0.01 24.10
CA ALA A 51 9.53 0.85 24.63
C ALA A 51 10.05 2.26 24.99
N GLY A 52 9.19 3.27 24.85
CA GLY A 52 9.48 4.66 25.22
C GLY A 52 10.10 5.51 24.11
N LYS A 53 10.48 4.94 22.97
CA LYS A 53 10.81 5.73 21.76
C LYS A 53 9.54 6.14 21.02
N ALA A 54 9.40 7.43 20.76
CA ALA A 54 8.33 7.97 19.92
C ALA A 54 8.68 7.83 18.43
N LEU A 55 7.68 7.61 17.59
CA LEU A 55 7.84 7.72 16.14
C LEU A 55 8.07 9.19 15.76
N ASP A 56 9.02 9.43 14.86
CA ASP A 56 9.23 10.75 14.30
C ASP A 56 8.33 11.01 13.07
N ALA A 57 8.30 12.26 12.60
CA ALA A 57 7.48 12.63 11.45
C ALA A 57 7.89 11.93 10.14
N ARG A 58 9.15 11.53 10.00
CA ARG A 58 9.65 10.84 8.80
C ARG A 58 9.13 9.40 8.77
N GLN A 59 9.22 8.69 9.90
CA GLN A 59 8.61 7.37 10.10
C GLN A 59 7.08 7.43 9.93
N GLY A 60 6.43 8.44 10.51
CA GLY A 60 5.01 8.68 10.32
C GLY A 60 4.61 8.88 8.86
N LYS A 61 5.41 9.62 8.08
CA LYS A 61 5.21 9.76 6.64
C LYS A 61 5.36 8.43 5.90
N VAL A 62 6.41 7.64 6.20
CA VAL A 62 6.61 6.33 5.57
C VAL A 62 5.43 5.40 5.84
N LEU A 63 4.93 5.36 7.07
CA LEU A 63 3.74 4.59 7.42
C LEU A 63 2.49 5.09 6.69
N LYS A 64 2.31 6.42 6.61
CA LYS A 64 1.19 7.01 5.87
C LYS A 64 1.24 6.65 4.38
N ASP A 65 2.38 6.77 3.74
CA ASP A 65 2.55 6.43 2.32
C ASP A 65 2.28 4.93 2.08
N LEU A 66 2.72 4.05 2.99
CA LEU A 66 2.43 2.62 2.93
C LEU A 66 0.94 2.34 3.04
N ILE A 67 0.23 3.04 3.94
CA ILE A 67 -1.21 2.91 4.11
C ILE A 67 -1.96 3.43 2.89
N ASP A 68 -1.60 4.60 2.37
CA ASP A 68 -2.26 5.23 1.23
C ASP A 68 -2.07 4.42 -0.08
N THR A 69 -0.93 3.75 -0.23
CA THR A 69 -0.63 2.91 -1.40
C THR A 69 -1.18 1.49 -1.26
N GLY A 70 -1.16 0.92 -0.05
CA GLY A 70 -1.57 -0.45 0.23
C GLY A 70 -3.07 -0.63 0.43
N LEU A 71 -3.74 0.34 1.08
CA LEU A 71 -5.18 0.30 1.26
C LEU A 71 -5.87 0.91 0.04
N LYS A 72 -6.55 0.07 -0.72
CA LYS A 72 -7.38 0.49 -1.84
C LYS A 72 -8.85 0.56 -1.37
N PRO A 73 -9.34 1.72 -0.88
CA PRO A 73 -10.74 1.85 -0.49
C PRO A 73 -11.72 1.53 -1.62
N GLN A 74 -12.96 1.21 -1.25
CA GLN A 74 -14.08 1.15 -2.16
C GLN A 74 -14.25 2.50 -2.89
N ILE A 75 -14.63 2.44 -4.16
CA ILE A 75 -14.95 3.61 -4.97
C ILE A 75 -16.34 3.48 -5.58
N THR A 76 -16.92 4.60 -5.98
CA THR A 76 -18.21 4.65 -6.69
C THR A 76 -18.03 5.32 -8.03
N ILE A 77 -18.43 4.63 -9.10
CA ILE A 77 -18.52 5.19 -10.44
C ILE A 77 -20.00 5.51 -10.70
N ASN A 78 -20.31 6.80 -10.68
CA ASN A 78 -21.60 7.32 -11.16
C ASN A 78 -21.46 7.56 -12.66
N THR A 79 -22.25 6.85 -13.48
CA THR A 79 -22.18 7.00 -14.94
C THR A 79 -23.56 6.93 -15.56
N GLY A 80 -23.89 7.86 -16.45
CA GLY A 80 -25.02 7.73 -17.38
C GLY A 80 -24.58 7.32 -18.79
N VAL A 81 -23.28 7.08 -18.98
CA VAL A 81 -22.68 6.79 -20.28
C VAL A 81 -22.78 5.29 -20.56
N ASN A 82 -23.23 4.93 -21.76
CA ASN A 82 -23.50 3.55 -22.14
C ASN A 82 -22.26 2.65 -22.15
N ASN A 83 -21.04 3.21 -22.15
CA ASN A 83 -19.80 2.45 -22.23
C ASN A 83 -18.73 3.04 -21.31
N ILE A 84 -18.21 2.25 -20.39
CA ILE A 84 -17.03 2.54 -19.59
C ILE A 84 -15.99 1.42 -19.75
N THR A 85 -14.81 1.60 -19.17
CA THR A 85 -13.77 0.57 -19.15
C THR A 85 -13.35 0.26 -17.73
N THR A 86 -12.60 -0.80 -17.52
CA THR A 86 -11.94 -1.09 -16.23
C THR A 86 -10.93 -0.02 -15.81
N ASP A 87 -10.53 0.88 -16.71
CA ASP A 87 -9.61 2.01 -16.43
C ASP A 87 -10.35 3.33 -16.16
N THR A 88 -11.69 3.34 -16.25
CA THR A 88 -12.48 4.52 -15.91
C THR A 88 -12.27 4.88 -14.43
N LEU A 89 -11.86 6.12 -14.17
CA LEU A 89 -11.59 6.61 -12.83
C LEU A 89 -12.88 7.02 -12.11
N ASP A 90 -12.87 7.01 -10.79
CA ASP A 90 -13.92 7.65 -10.00
C ASP A 90 -13.81 9.19 -10.06
N ALA A 91 -14.72 9.89 -9.37
CA ALA A 91 -14.72 11.36 -9.31
C ALA A 91 -13.47 11.96 -8.64
N ASN A 92 -12.71 11.17 -7.87
CA ASN A 92 -11.48 11.58 -7.20
C ASN A 92 -10.22 11.16 -7.98
N GLY A 93 -10.37 10.60 -9.19
CA GLY A 93 -9.25 10.15 -10.01
C GLY A 93 -8.67 8.79 -9.59
N LEU A 94 -9.39 8.01 -8.77
CA LEU A 94 -8.95 6.70 -8.31
C LEU A 94 -9.30 5.61 -9.34
N GLN A 95 -8.32 4.75 -9.63
CA GLN A 95 -8.49 3.58 -10.50
C GLN A 95 -9.25 2.43 -9.84
N GLN A 96 -9.91 1.59 -10.64
CA GLN A 96 -10.70 0.43 -10.19
C GLN A 96 -9.86 -0.77 -9.70
N GLN A 97 -8.62 -0.90 -10.17
CA GLN A 97 -7.80 -2.09 -9.95
C GLN A 97 -7.53 -2.37 -8.47
N GLY A 98 -7.90 -3.55 -7.99
CA GLY A 98 -7.72 -3.99 -6.60
C GLY A 98 -8.76 -3.42 -5.62
N ARG A 99 -9.91 -2.96 -6.12
CA ARG A 99 -10.98 -2.36 -5.31
C ARG A 99 -12.30 -3.07 -5.51
N ASN A 100 -13.20 -2.85 -4.55
CA ASN A 100 -14.63 -2.96 -4.81
C ASN A 100 -15.13 -1.66 -5.44
N VAL A 101 -15.83 -1.78 -6.56
CA VAL A 101 -16.36 -0.69 -7.36
C VAL A 101 -17.87 -0.73 -7.31
N ILE A 102 -18.48 0.28 -6.70
CA ILE A 102 -19.93 0.47 -6.79
C ILE A 102 -20.23 1.09 -8.15
N ILE A 103 -21.05 0.43 -8.94
CA ILE A 103 -21.54 0.95 -10.22
C ILE A 103 -22.94 1.50 -10.01
N ASN A 104 -23.05 2.83 -10.12
CA ASN A 104 -24.32 3.53 -10.10
C ASN A 104 -24.62 4.07 -11.50
N ASN A 105 -25.33 3.26 -12.29
CA ASN A 105 -25.75 3.59 -13.65
C ASN A 105 -27.21 4.08 -13.77
N GLY A 106 -27.88 4.30 -12.63
CA GLY A 106 -29.32 4.59 -12.63
C GLY A 106 -30.10 3.49 -13.35
N VAL A 107 -30.99 3.88 -14.26
CA VAL A 107 -31.79 2.95 -15.09
C VAL A 107 -31.12 2.55 -16.40
N ASN A 108 -30.01 3.21 -16.77
CA ASN A 108 -29.43 3.07 -18.09
C ASN A 108 -28.55 1.82 -18.16
N PRO A 109 -28.77 0.91 -19.13
CA PRO A 109 -27.85 -0.17 -19.37
C PRO A 109 -26.47 0.36 -19.77
N ILE A 110 -25.41 -0.25 -19.26
CA ILE A 110 -24.04 0.09 -19.61
C ILE A 110 -23.23 -1.15 -19.99
N SER A 111 -22.16 -0.93 -20.74
CA SER A 111 -21.10 -1.90 -20.95
C SER A 111 -19.83 -1.50 -20.20
N ILE A 112 -19.14 -2.48 -19.63
CA ILE A 112 -17.79 -2.35 -19.07
C ILE A 112 -16.86 -3.16 -19.95
N THR A 113 -16.05 -2.48 -20.76
CA THR A 113 -15.02 -3.15 -21.55
C THR A 113 -13.81 -3.45 -20.65
N VAL A 114 -13.42 -4.72 -20.59
CA VAL A 114 -12.27 -5.16 -19.83
C VAL A 114 -10.99 -4.73 -20.54
N LYS A 115 -10.26 -3.77 -19.95
CA LYS A 115 -8.96 -3.32 -20.42
C LYS A 115 -7.84 -4.04 -19.66
N GLY A 116 -6.70 -4.13 -20.33
CA GLY A 116 -5.58 -4.93 -19.85
C GLY A 116 -5.03 -4.46 -18.50
N GLY A 117 -4.58 -5.43 -17.71
CA GLY A 117 -3.86 -5.23 -16.47
C GLY A 117 -3.29 -6.58 -16.03
N ILE A 118 -2.04 -6.60 -15.57
CA ILE A 118 -1.39 -7.84 -15.17
C ILE A 118 -1.82 -8.15 -13.73
N ASN A 119 -2.39 -9.33 -13.49
CA ASN A 119 -2.67 -9.89 -12.16
C ASN A 119 -3.55 -9.00 -11.27
N ASN A 120 -4.62 -8.47 -11.85
CA ASN A 120 -5.56 -7.59 -11.15
C ASN A 120 -6.87 -8.31 -10.81
N ILE A 121 -7.43 -7.96 -9.66
CA ILE A 121 -8.76 -8.34 -9.23
C ILE A 121 -9.59 -7.07 -9.10
N ILE A 122 -10.80 -7.07 -9.67
CA ILE A 122 -11.78 -6.01 -9.48
C ILE A 122 -13.08 -6.67 -9.07
N THR A 123 -13.69 -6.17 -8.00
CA THR A 123 -15.04 -6.56 -7.62
C THR A 123 -16.00 -5.42 -7.93
N TYR A 124 -17.20 -5.76 -8.37
CA TYR A 124 -18.24 -4.81 -8.71
C TYR A 124 -19.45 -5.08 -7.82
N THR A 125 -20.06 -4.02 -7.33
CA THR A 125 -21.35 -4.04 -6.64
C THR A 125 -22.35 -3.20 -7.43
N LYS A 126 -23.46 -3.81 -7.84
CA LYS A 126 -24.53 -3.13 -8.57
C LYS A 126 -25.32 -2.22 -7.63
N PHE A 127 -25.42 -0.93 -7.97
CA PHE A 127 -26.26 0.03 -7.26
C PHE A 127 -27.36 0.64 -8.13
N GLY A 128 -27.12 0.79 -9.43
CA GLY A 128 -28.18 1.14 -10.39
C GLY A 128 -29.08 -0.05 -10.72
N THR A 129 -30.25 0.23 -11.31
CA THR A 129 -31.20 -0.80 -11.78
C THR A 129 -30.91 -1.24 -13.21
N GLY A 130 -30.32 -0.39 -14.06
CA GLY A 130 -29.95 -0.73 -15.45
C GLY A 130 -28.92 -1.86 -15.54
N GLU A 131 -29.01 -2.72 -16.55
CA GLU A 131 -28.12 -3.86 -16.71
C GLU A 131 -26.65 -3.45 -16.92
N ILE A 132 -25.71 -4.24 -16.41
CA ILE A 132 -24.27 -4.00 -16.61
C ILE A 132 -23.71 -5.20 -17.37
N SER A 133 -23.26 -4.97 -18.60
CA SER A 133 -22.69 -6.00 -19.47
C SER A 133 -21.16 -5.89 -19.50
N PHE A 134 -20.47 -6.98 -19.21
CA PHE A 134 -19.02 -7.05 -19.34
C PHE A 134 -18.64 -7.48 -20.76
N VAL A 135 -17.72 -6.73 -21.37
CA VAL A 135 -17.31 -6.95 -22.77
C VAL A 135 -15.82 -7.23 -22.82
N GLN A 136 -15.41 -8.19 -23.63
CA GLN A 136 -14.00 -8.50 -23.83
C GLN A 136 -13.26 -7.30 -24.43
N GLY A 137 -12.05 -7.03 -23.93
CA GLY A 137 -11.14 -6.09 -24.56
C GLY A 137 -10.47 -6.66 -25.80
N GLU A 138 -9.90 -5.77 -26.61
CA GLU A 138 -9.08 -6.15 -27.77
C GLU A 138 -7.87 -7.00 -27.35
N GLY A 139 -7.64 -8.11 -28.03
CA GLY A 139 -6.54 -9.03 -27.74
C GLY A 139 -6.68 -9.82 -26.44
N ARG A 140 -7.88 -9.85 -25.84
CA ARG A 140 -8.18 -10.54 -24.57
C ARG A 140 -9.25 -11.61 -24.75
N THR A 141 -9.35 -12.51 -23.77
CA THR A 141 -10.39 -13.54 -23.70
C THR A 141 -11.16 -13.40 -22.41
N LEU A 142 -12.46 -13.08 -22.51
CA LEU A 142 -13.36 -13.03 -21.36
C LEU A 142 -14.04 -14.39 -21.17
N THR A 143 -13.62 -15.13 -20.16
CA THR A 143 -14.22 -16.41 -19.75
C THR A 143 -15.28 -16.18 -18.69
N GLN A 144 -16.53 -16.48 -19.02
CA GLN A 144 -17.67 -16.40 -18.12
C GLN A 144 -17.74 -17.69 -17.29
N VAL A 145 -17.41 -17.60 -16.01
CA VAL A 145 -17.39 -18.76 -15.11
C VAL A 145 -18.80 -19.23 -14.75
N ASP A 146 -19.74 -18.29 -14.60
CA ASP A 146 -21.15 -18.58 -14.26
C ASP A 146 -22.07 -18.58 -15.50
N GLY A 147 -21.50 -18.62 -16.71
CA GLY A 147 -22.25 -18.71 -17.98
C GLY A 147 -22.95 -17.42 -18.42
N THR A 148 -22.72 -16.30 -17.73
CA THR A 148 -23.23 -14.98 -18.12
C THR A 148 -22.12 -13.92 -18.01
N ALA A 149 -22.22 -12.90 -18.86
CA ALA A 149 -21.45 -11.66 -18.79
C ALA A 149 -22.29 -10.46 -18.36
N ILE A 150 -23.52 -10.70 -17.90
CA ILE A 150 -24.50 -9.65 -17.58
C ILE A 150 -24.83 -9.69 -16.09
N LEU A 151 -24.55 -8.57 -15.41
CA LEU A 151 -24.93 -8.28 -14.03
C LEU A 151 -26.26 -7.50 -14.04
N ASN A 152 -27.38 -8.21 -13.93
CA ASN A 152 -28.74 -7.69 -14.04
C ASN A 152 -29.67 -8.11 -12.88
N GLY A 153 -29.14 -8.73 -11.83
CA GLY A 153 -29.90 -8.99 -10.60
C GLY A 153 -30.27 -7.72 -9.84
N VAL A 154 -30.81 -7.87 -8.63
CA VAL A 154 -31.20 -6.73 -7.80
C VAL A 154 -30.00 -5.88 -7.36
N VAL A 155 -30.26 -4.66 -6.86
CA VAL A 155 -29.22 -3.83 -6.21
C VAL A 155 -28.54 -4.64 -5.10
N GLY A 156 -27.21 -4.63 -5.10
CA GLY A 156 -26.37 -5.48 -4.24
C GLY A 156 -25.84 -6.74 -4.94
N SER A 157 -26.33 -7.07 -6.14
CA SER A 157 -25.71 -8.11 -6.97
C SER A 157 -24.24 -7.78 -7.24
N THR A 158 -23.41 -8.82 -7.37
CA THR A 158 -21.96 -8.64 -7.46
C THR A 158 -21.36 -9.33 -8.68
N ALA A 159 -20.24 -8.78 -9.15
CA ALA A 159 -19.38 -9.44 -10.12
C ALA A 159 -17.92 -9.41 -9.63
N THR A 160 -17.16 -10.44 -9.96
CA THR A 160 -15.71 -10.49 -9.71
C THR A 160 -15.00 -10.75 -11.02
N LEU A 161 -14.07 -9.86 -11.35
CA LEU A 161 -13.21 -9.96 -12.53
C LEU A 161 -11.78 -10.23 -12.08
N VAL A 162 -11.19 -11.31 -12.58
CA VAL A 162 -9.81 -11.70 -12.33
C VAL A 162 -9.05 -11.76 -13.65
N SER A 163 -8.02 -10.94 -13.80
CA SER A 163 -7.22 -10.86 -15.02
C SER A 163 -5.87 -11.56 -14.82
N ILE A 164 -5.57 -12.57 -15.64
CA ILE A 164 -4.31 -13.33 -15.65
C ILE A 164 -3.76 -13.30 -17.09
N GLY A 165 -2.73 -12.49 -17.31
CA GLY A 165 -2.21 -12.24 -18.66
C GLY A 165 -3.28 -11.62 -19.57
N THR A 166 -3.64 -12.33 -20.65
CA THR A 166 -4.68 -11.94 -21.62
C THR A 166 -6.04 -12.60 -21.34
N ILE A 167 -6.14 -13.45 -20.33
CA ILE A 167 -7.38 -14.13 -19.94
C ILE A 167 -8.02 -13.39 -18.78
N ASP A 168 -9.33 -13.15 -18.88
CA ASP A 168 -10.16 -12.54 -17.87
C ASP A 168 -11.24 -13.52 -17.42
N LEU A 169 -11.20 -13.92 -16.16
CA LEU A 169 -12.22 -14.77 -15.55
C LEU A 169 -13.28 -13.88 -14.90
N LEU A 170 -14.52 -13.98 -15.35
CA LEU A 170 -15.66 -13.25 -14.83
C LEU A 170 -16.59 -14.19 -14.08
N ARG A 171 -16.83 -13.91 -12.80
CA ARG A 171 -17.91 -14.50 -12.01
C ARG A 171 -18.99 -13.47 -11.74
N ILE A 172 -20.25 -13.84 -11.87
CA ILE A 172 -21.41 -12.98 -11.61
C ILE A 172 -22.36 -13.70 -10.66
N SER A 173 -22.77 -12.99 -9.61
CA SER A 173 -23.83 -13.39 -8.70
C SER A 173 -24.98 -12.38 -8.82
N ASN A 174 -25.94 -12.70 -9.66
CA ASN A 174 -27.23 -12.02 -9.71
C ASN A 174 -28.10 -12.57 -8.58
N ALA A 175 -28.37 -11.72 -7.57
CA ALA A 175 -29.29 -12.02 -6.49
C ALA A 175 -30.75 -11.78 -6.92
#